data_AF-A0A4U9HMD3-F1
#
_entry.id   AF-A0A4U9HMD3-F1
#
_cell.length_a   1.000
_cell.length_b   1.000
_cell.length_c   1.000
_cell.angle_alpha   90.00
_cell.angle_beta   90.00
_cell.angle_gamma   90.00
#
_symmetry.space_group_name_H-M   'P 1'
#
loop_
_entity.id
_entity.type
_entity.pdbx_description
1 polymer ?
#
loop_
_entity_poly.entity_id
_entity_poly.type
_entity_poly.pdbx_seq_one_letter_code
_entity_poly.pdbx_strand_id
1 'polypeptide(L)'
;MGKTTLVSCIAGLLPIASGTMVWHDAGASPCDLQQARTGISFVPQDRRIFSQLTVEENLHIARMAKGVAGGTTSRDVFEFFPELYPLRQAAGLRS
;
A
#
# COMPACT_ATOMS: atom_id res chain seq x y z
N MET A 1 12.99 -19.18 -5.02
CA MET A 1 12.82 -18.54 -6.34
C MET A 1 11.33 -18.55 -6.70
N GLY A 2 10.74 -17.43 -7.15
CA GLY A 2 9.36 -17.36 -7.64
C GLY A 2 8.29 -16.78 -6.70
N LYS A 3 8.48 -16.81 -5.37
CA LYS A 3 7.49 -16.24 -4.42
C LYS A 3 7.34 -14.73 -4.57
N THR A 4 8.48 -14.01 -4.62
CA THR A 4 8.49 -12.55 -4.80
C THR A 4 7.87 -12.17 -6.13
N THR A 5 8.21 -12.88 -7.21
CA THR A 5 7.61 -12.66 -8.54
C THR A 5 6.10 -12.85 -8.52
N LEU A 6 5.61 -13.93 -7.90
CA LEU A 6 4.16 -14.17 -7.77
C LEU A 6 3.48 -13.05 -6.98
N VAL A 7 4.04 -12.65 -5.84
CA VAL A 7 3.50 -11.56 -5.02
C VAL A 7 3.51 -10.23 -5.78
N SER A 8 4.58 -9.93 -6.52
CA SER A 8 4.65 -8.74 -7.37
C SER A 8 3.62 -8.75 -8.50
N CYS A 9 3.32 -9.91 -9.09
CA CYS A 9 2.25 -10.05 -10.07
C CYS A 9 0.86 -9.83 -9.43
N ILE A 10 0.61 -10.41 -8.25
CA ILE A 10 -0.64 -10.22 -7.50
C ILE A 10 -0.82 -8.74 -7.11
N ALA A 11 0.28 -8.08 -6.73
CA ALA A 11 0.30 -6.66 -6.38
C ALA A 11 0.19 -5.71 -7.59
N GLY A 12 0.15 -6.23 -8.82
CA GLY A 12 0.14 -5.42 -10.05
C GLY A 12 1.46 -4.71 -10.36
N LEU A 13 2.55 -5.05 -9.68
CA LEU A 13 3.89 -4.47 -9.88
C LEU A 13 4.64 -5.09 -11.06
N LEU A 14 4.30 -6.32 -11.41
CA LEU A 14 4.86 -7.02 -12.57
C LEU A 14 3.71 -7.56 -13.45
N PRO A 15 3.85 -7.49 -14.79
CA PRO A 15 2.89 -8.09 -15.69
C PRO A 15 2.96 -9.62 -15.64
N ILE A 16 1.82 -10.27 -15.90
CA ILE A 16 1.74 -11.72 -16.04
C ILE A 16 2.35 -12.09 -17.40
N ALA A 17 3.42 -12.89 -17.41
CA ALA A 17 4.11 -13.26 -18.64
C ALA A 17 3.27 -14.21 -19.54
N SER A 18 2.47 -15.08 -18.94
CA SER A 18 1.58 -16.02 -19.64
C SER A 18 0.52 -16.58 -18.69
N GLY A 19 -0.64 -16.98 -19.22
CA GLY A 19 -1.76 -17.49 -18.43
C GLY A 19 -2.64 -16.36 -17.87
N THR A 20 -3.55 -16.71 -16.98
CA THR A 20 -4.51 -15.77 -16.36
C THR A 20 -4.52 -15.93 -14.85
N MET A 21 -4.80 -14.83 -14.14
CA MET A 21 -5.08 -14.84 -12.71
C MET A 21 -6.50 -14.31 -12.49
N VAL A 22 -7.30 -15.08 -11.77
CA VAL A 22 -8.71 -14.78 -11.52
C VAL A 22 -8.90 -14.54 -10.02
N TRP A 23 -9.57 -13.44 -9.67
CA TRP A 23 -10.00 -13.16 -8.32
C TRP A 23 -11.37 -13.77 -8.04
N HIS A 24 -11.49 -14.46 -6.91
CA HIS A 24 -12.73 -15.05 -6.44
C HIS A 24 -13.08 -14.44 -5.08
N ASP A 25 -14.01 -13.49 -5.09
CA ASP A 25 -14.59 -12.96 -3.86
C ASP A 25 -15.82 -13.77 -3.47
N ALA A 26 -16.00 -13.99 -2.16
CA ALA A 26 -17.13 -14.77 -1.66
C ALA A 26 -18.43 -13.98 -1.88
N GLY A 27 -19.20 -14.39 -2.91
CA GLY A 27 -20.46 -13.74 -3.28
C GLY A 27 -20.39 -12.86 -4.52
N ALA A 28 -19.24 -12.79 -5.22
CA ALA A 28 -19.14 -12.15 -6.52
C ALA A 28 -18.73 -13.13 -7.62
N SER A 29 -19.06 -12.80 -8.87
CA SER A 29 -18.57 -13.54 -10.02
C SER A 29 -17.04 -13.43 -10.14
N PRO A 30 -16.35 -14.48 -10.57
CA PRO A 30 -14.91 -14.43 -10.79
C PRO A 30 -14.55 -13.32 -11.80
N CYS A 31 -13.47 -12.59 -11.55
CA CYS A 31 -13.03 -11.51 -12.42
C CYS A 31 -11.50 -11.50 -12.60
N ASP A 32 -11.02 -10.80 -13.61
CA ASP A 32 -9.58 -10.63 -13.83
C ASP A 32 -8.95 -9.93 -12.62
N LEU A 33 -7.87 -10.52 -12.07
CA LEU A 33 -7.18 -9.96 -10.91
C LEU A 33 -6.72 -8.51 -11.13
N GLN A 34 -6.34 -8.14 -12.36
CA GLN A 34 -5.91 -6.78 -12.69
C GLN A 34 -7.05 -5.76 -12.65
N GLN A 35 -8.31 -6.21 -12.77
CA GLN A 35 -9.50 -5.38 -12.74
C GLN A 35 -10.24 -5.44 -11.39
N ALA A 36 -9.93 -6.45 -10.57
CA ALA A 36 -10.58 -6.69 -9.31
C ALA A 36 -10.19 -5.63 -8.26
N ARG A 37 -11.18 -5.05 -7.58
CA ARG A 37 -10.97 -4.31 -6.33
C ARG A 37 -10.85 -5.31 -5.18
N THR A 38 -9.74 -6.03 -5.12
CA THR A 38 -9.52 -7.17 -4.21
C THR A 38 -9.44 -6.80 -2.72
N GLY A 39 -9.28 -5.51 -2.40
CA GLY A 39 -8.95 -5.06 -1.06
C GLY A 39 -7.53 -5.46 -0.61
N ILE A 40 -6.73 -6.09 -1.47
CA ILE A 40 -5.34 -6.47 -1.17
C ILE A 40 -4.46 -5.23 -1.29
N SER A 41 -3.63 -5.01 -0.27
CA SER A 41 -2.54 -4.04 -0.30
C SER A 41 -1.21 -4.75 -0.14
N PHE A 42 -0.26 -4.46 -1.02
CA PHE A 42 1.11 -4.96 -0.93
C PHE A 42 1.99 -3.97 -0.18
N VAL A 43 2.67 -4.45 0.87
CA VAL A 43 3.71 -3.71 1.57
C VAL A 43 5.06 -4.28 1.14
N PRO A 44 5.87 -3.52 0.40
CA PRO A 44 7.17 -3.98 -0.03
C PRO A 44 8.10 -4.20 1.17
N GLN A 45 9.02 -5.16 1.04
CA GLN A 45 9.95 -5.52 2.11
C GLN A 45 10.95 -4.39 2.41
N ASP A 46 11.32 -3.60 1.40
CA ASP A 46 12.08 -2.37 1.56
C ASP A 46 11.19 -1.27 2.16
N ARG A 47 11.53 -0.85 3.39
CA ARG A 47 10.92 0.33 4.03
C ARG A 47 11.33 1.58 3.24
N ARG A 48 10.49 2.01 2.31
CA ARG A 48 10.66 3.29 1.58
C ARG A 48 10.19 4.46 2.44
N ILE A 49 10.86 4.67 3.58
CA ILE A 49 10.63 5.84 4.44
C ILE A 49 11.66 6.90 4.08
N PHE A 50 11.22 8.12 3.83
CA PHE A 50 12.11 9.26 3.69
C PHE A 50 12.57 9.67 5.09
N SER A 51 13.76 9.21 5.50
CA SER A 51 14.31 9.41 6.85
C SER A 51 14.55 10.88 7.22
N GLN A 52 14.60 11.77 6.22
CA GLN A 52 14.76 13.21 6.41
C GLN A 52 13.43 13.93 6.64
N LEU A 53 12.30 13.23 6.43
CA LEU A 53 10.96 13.77 6.56
C LEU A 53 10.33 13.28 7.85
N THR A 54 9.47 14.11 8.41
CA THR A 54 8.62 13.75 9.54
C THR A 54 7.65 12.62 9.17
N VAL A 55 7.10 11.93 10.17
CA VAL A 55 6.05 10.93 9.95
C VAL A 55 4.87 11.55 9.21
N GLU A 56 4.48 12.78 9.56
CA GLU A 56 3.39 13.51 8.90
C GLU A 56 3.67 13.79 7.41
N GLU A 57 4.89 14.20 7.06
CA GLU A 57 5.31 14.43 5.67
C GLU A 57 5.40 13.12 4.86
N ASN A 58 5.90 12.04 5.47
CA ASN A 58 5.90 10.72 4.83
C ASN A 58 4.46 10.25 4.51
N LEU A 59 3.53 10.44 5.46
CA LEU A 59 2.11 10.15 5.25
C LEU A 59 1.50 11.02 4.15
N HIS A 60 1.90 12.29 4.07
CA HIS A 60 1.44 13.19 3.01
C HIS A 60 1.92 12.74 1.62
N ILE A 61 3.20 12.39 1.47
CA ILE A 61 3.75 11.90 0.19
C ILE A 61 3.10 10.58 -0.23
N ALA A 62 2.91 9.65 0.72
CA ALA A 62 2.25 8.37 0.44
C ALA A 62 0.82 8.55 -0.11
N ARG A 63 0.12 9.60 0.33
CA ARG A 63 -1.22 9.96 -0.19
C ARG A 63 -1.16 10.48 -1.61
N MET A 64 -0.25 11.43 -1.89
CA MET A 64 -0.07 11.96 -3.24
C MET A 64 0.25 10.84 -4.24
N ALA A 65 1.12 9.89 -3.84
CA ALA A 65 1.50 8.75 -4.67
C ALA A 65 0.32 7.81 -5.00
N LYS A 66 -0.69 7.72 -4.12
CA LYS A 66 -1.89 6.91 -4.37
C LYS A 66 -2.97 7.63 -5.20
N GLY A 67 -2.76 8.89 -5.60
CA GLY A 67 -3.76 9.66 -6.35
C GLY A 67 -5.05 9.92 -5.56
N VAL A 68 -5.01 9.78 -4.23
CA VAL A 68 -6.15 10.04 -3.35
C VAL A 68 -6.24 11.55 -3.14
N ALA A 69 -6.74 12.26 -4.16
CA ALA A 69 -7.12 13.65 -4.04
C ALA A 69 -8.43 13.72 -3.24
N GLY A 70 -8.33 13.86 -1.92
CA GLY A 70 -9.45 14.34 -1.09
C GLY A 70 -10.26 13.33 -0.27
N GLY A 71 -9.69 12.23 0.23
CA GLY A 71 -10.42 11.31 1.11
C GLY A 71 -9.58 10.61 2.15
N THR A 72 -9.98 10.70 3.42
CA THR A 72 -9.30 10.36 4.68
C THR A 72 -8.21 11.34 5.10
N THR A 73 -8.37 11.99 6.25
CA THR A 73 -7.44 13.02 6.76
C THR A 73 -6.28 12.32 7.49
N SER A 74 -5.09 12.91 7.63
CA SER A 74 -4.01 12.30 8.45
C SER A 74 -4.51 11.92 9.85
N ARG A 75 -5.56 12.61 10.31
CA ARG A 75 -6.40 12.29 11.46
C ARG A 75 -6.86 10.83 11.49
N ASP A 76 -7.41 10.28 10.41
CA ASP A 76 -7.94 8.91 10.38
C ASP A 76 -6.80 7.89 10.62
N VAL A 77 -5.61 8.15 10.08
CA VAL A 77 -4.43 7.29 10.34
C VAL A 77 -4.05 7.32 11.82
N PHE A 78 -4.13 8.48 12.48
CA PHE A 78 -3.89 8.59 13.91
C PHE A 78 -5.03 8.04 14.77
N GLU A 79 -6.25 7.97 14.24
CA GLU A 79 -7.37 7.27 14.90
C GLU A 79 -7.15 5.75 14.90
N PHE A 80 -6.68 5.19 13.78
CA PHE A 80 -6.35 3.76 13.70
C PHE A 80 -5.03 3.40 14.40
N PHE A 81 -4.06 4.31 14.40
CA PHE A 81 -2.72 4.11 14.97
C PHE A 81 -2.35 5.27 15.91
N PRO A 82 -2.97 5.33 17.11
CA PRO A 82 -2.78 6.45 18.05
C PRO A 82 -1.32 6.61 18.51
N GLU A 83 -0.54 5.52 18.53
CA GLU A 83 0.89 5.53 18.86
C GLU A 83 1.74 6.36 17.88
N LEU A 84 1.26 6.63 16.67
CA LEU A 84 1.96 7.48 15.71
C LEU A 84 1.79 8.97 16.00
N TYR A 85 0.78 9.37 16.78
CA TYR A 85 0.50 10.79 17.05
C TYR A 85 1.62 11.51 17.81
N PRO A 86 2.22 10.93 18.88
CA PRO A 86 3.39 11.53 19.55
C PRO A 86 4.62 11.62 18.63
N LEU A 87 4.72 10.75 17.63
CA LEU A 87 5.83 10.68 16.69
C LEU A 87 5.62 11.52 15.42
N ARG A 88 4.50 12.24 15.30
CA ARG A 88 4.11 12.94 14.06
C ARG A 88 5.17 13.91 13.53
N GLN A 89 5.91 14.57 14.43
CA GLN A 89 7.00 15.51 14.11
C GLN A 89 8.39 14.87 14.16
N ALA A 90 8.50 13.61 14.56
CA ALA A 90 9.78 12.90 14.55
C ALA A 90 10.17 12.61 13.09
N ALA A 91 11.42 12.90 12.73
CA ALA A 91 11.99 12.46 11.46
C ALA A 91 12.01 10.92 11.43
N GLY A 92 11.75 10.33 10.25
CA GLY A 92 11.71 8.89 10.07
C GLY A 92 12.93 8.21 10.71
N LEU A 93 12.69 7.31 11.67
CA LEU A 93 13.73 6.61 12.43
C LEU A 93 14.72 5.96 11.45
N ARG A 94 15.99 6.41 11.51
CA ARG A 94 17.11 5.72 10.86
C ARG A 94 17.16 4.28 11.40
N SER A 95 16.96 3.30 10.53
CA SER A 95 17.50 1.95 10.74
C SER A 95 18.95 1.94 10.30
#